data_AF-A0A6P1CXM7-F1
#
_entry.id   AF-A0A6P1CXM7-F1
#
_cell.length_a   1.000
_cell.length_b   1.000
_cell.length_c   1.000
_cell.angle_alpha   90.00
_cell.angle_beta   90.00
_cell.angle_gamma   90.00
#
_symmetry.space_group_name_H-M   'P 1'
#
loop_
_entity.id
_entity.type
_entity.pdbx_description
1 polymer ?
#
loop_
_entity_poly.entity_id
_entity_poly.type
_entity_poly.pdbx_seq_one_letter_code
_entity_poly.pdbx_strand_id
1 'polypeptide(L)'
;DHAFAAAAELELPVDFVHALPWVRRTVVISESGSGTATALWEPGARITNPHAAEQLAVRVAGLLPDIAGLVIAGSLPGGIDPELPAQIARSALDHG
;
A
#
# COMPACT_ATOMS: atom_id res chain seq x y z
N ASP A 1 1.82 10.23 4.89
CA ASP A 1 2.40 10.53 6.21
C ASP A 1 3.92 10.33 6.14
N HIS A 2 4.68 11.40 6.31
CA HIS A 2 6.14 11.34 6.25
C HIS A 2 6.76 10.67 7.48
N ALA A 3 6.13 10.74 8.65
CA ALA A 3 6.65 10.11 9.85
C ALA A 3 6.59 8.58 9.75
N PHE A 4 5.48 8.04 9.24
CA PHE A 4 5.35 6.61 8.96
C PHE A 4 6.39 6.13 7.94
N ALA A 5 6.57 6.86 6.84
CA ALA A 5 7.52 6.48 5.80
C ALA A 5 8.96 6.43 6.34
N ALA A 6 9.38 7.46 7.09
CA ALA A 6 10.70 7.49 7.71
C ALA A 6 10.92 6.33 8.71
N ALA A 7 9.88 5.94 9.46
CA ALA A 7 9.97 4.79 10.36
C ALA A 7 10.13 3.46 9.59
N ALA A 8 9.39 3.27 8.49
CA ALA A 8 9.47 2.06 7.67
C ALA A 8 10.82 1.93 6.93
N GLU A 9 11.40 3.04 6.46
CA GLU A 9 12.73 3.09 5.83
C GLU A 9 13.85 2.57 6.75
N LEU A 10 13.67 2.66 8.07
CA LEU A 10 14.64 2.13 9.04
C LEU A 10 14.57 0.60 9.17
N GLU A 11 13.46 -0.03 8.76
CA GLU A 11 13.23 -1.46 8.92
C GLU A 11 13.45 -2.23 7.61
N LEU A 12 13.07 -1.65 6.46
CA LEU A 12 13.21 -2.27 5.14
C LEU A 12 13.35 -1.23 4.02
N PRO A 13 13.89 -1.59 2.85
CA PRO A 13 13.83 -0.75 1.66
C PRO A 13 12.38 -0.47 1.27
N VAL A 14 12.01 0.82 1.16
CA VAL A 14 10.67 1.24 0.75
C VAL A 14 10.74 2.36 -0.29
N ASP A 15 9.72 2.43 -1.14
CA ASP A 15 9.53 3.49 -2.12
C ASP A 15 8.06 3.92 -2.16
N PHE A 16 7.64 4.73 -1.18
CA PHE A 16 6.24 5.14 -1.05
C PHE A 16 5.88 6.33 -1.95
N VAL A 17 4.69 6.27 -2.55
CA VAL A 17 3.98 7.46 -3.04
C VAL A 17 3.31 8.16 -1.85
N HIS A 18 3.74 9.38 -1.53
CA HIS A 18 3.21 10.17 -0.41
C HIS A 18 1.87 10.84 -0.75
N ALA A 19 0.84 10.03 -1.03
CA ALA A 19 -0.49 10.51 -1.41
C ALA A 19 -1.48 10.63 -0.25
N LEU A 20 -1.19 9.98 0.89
CA LEU A 20 -2.09 9.95 2.05
C LEU A 20 -1.73 11.04 3.06
N PRO A 21 -2.69 11.88 3.50
CA PRO A 21 -2.45 12.91 4.50
C PRO A 21 -2.09 12.31 5.88
N TRP A 22 -2.57 11.11 6.18
CA TRP A 22 -2.26 10.33 7.37
C TRP A 22 -2.39 8.84 7.05
N VAL A 23 -1.65 7.99 7.77
CA VAL A 23 -1.77 6.53 7.69
C VAL A 23 -2.69 6.07 8.81
N ARG A 24 -3.64 5.20 8.47
CA ARG A 24 -4.65 4.70 9.42
C ARG A 24 -4.02 3.83 10.50
N ARG A 25 -4.62 3.84 11.69
CA ARG A 25 -4.23 2.98 12.79
C ARG A 25 -5.18 1.78 12.88
N THR A 26 -4.60 0.65 13.26
CA THR A 26 -5.33 -0.54 13.68
C THR A 26 -4.89 -0.87 15.10
N VAL A 27 -5.85 -0.98 16.02
CA VAL A 27 -5.61 -1.45 17.37
C VAL A 27 -6.00 -2.92 17.44
N VAL A 28 -5.07 -3.77 17.86
CA VAL A 28 -5.32 -5.21 18.06
C VAL A 28 -5.22 -5.50 19.56
N ILE A 29 -6.32 -5.99 20.13
CA ILE A 29 -6.39 -6.48 21.51
C ILE A 29 -6.24 -8.00 21.44
N SER A 30 -5.13 -8.52 21.95
CA SER A 30 -4.83 -9.95 21.97
C SER A 30 -4.92 -10.50 23.39
N GLU A 31 -5.68 -11.56 23.60
CA GLU A 31 -5.77 -12.27 24.87
C GLU A 31 -4.98 -13.58 24.78
N SER A 32 -3.81 -13.62 25.43
CA SER A 32 -2.90 -14.77 25.35
C SER A 32 -3.49 -16.05 25.95
N GLY A 33 -4.43 -15.95 26.89
CA GLY A 33 -5.04 -17.10 27.55
C GLY A 33 -6.04 -17.85 26.66
N SER A 34 -6.82 -17.14 25.86
CA SER A 34 -7.80 -17.72 24.93
C SER A 34 -7.27 -17.86 23.50
N GLY A 35 -6.14 -17.20 23.19
CA GLY A 35 -5.61 -17.11 21.84
C GLY A 35 -6.47 -16.23 20.92
N THR A 36 -7.43 -15.48 21.46
CA THR A 36 -8.29 -14.60 20.66
C THR A 36 -7.65 -13.24 20.42
N ALA A 37 -8.00 -12.63 19.27
CA ALA A 37 -7.63 -11.28 18.93
C ALA A 37 -8.83 -10.51 18.39
N THR A 38 -9.03 -9.29 18.87
CA THR A 38 -10.03 -8.35 18.37
C THR A 38 -9.31 -7.17 17.74
N ALA A 39 -9.64 -6.85 16.49
CA ALA A 39 -9.08 -5.73 15.76
C ALA A 39 -10.11 -4.61 15.60
N LEU A 40 -9.67 -3.38 15.86
CA LEU A 40 -10.41 -2.16 15.61
C LEU A 40 -9.62 -1.35 14.58
N TRP A 41 -10.17 -1.19 13.37
CA TRP A 41 -9.50 -0.45 12.30
C TRP A 41 -10.24 0.85 11.99
N GLU A 42 -9.46 1.93 11.84
CA GLU A 42 -9.97 3.15 11.23
C GLU A 42 -10.31 2.89 9.74
N PRO A 43 -11.32 3.57 9.15
CA PRO A 43 -11.64 3.42 7.74
C PRO A 43 -10.45 3.75 6.80
N GLY A 44 -9.63 4.71 7.21
CA GLY A 44 -8.48 5.23 6.47
C GLY A 44 -8.79 6.51 5.68
N ALA A 45 -7.73 7.20 5.26
CA ALA A 45 -7.84 8.45 4.52
C ALA A 45 -8.30 8.19 3.08
N ARG A 46 -9.02 9.17 2.52
CA ARG A 46 -9.34 9.22 1.09
C ARG A 46 -8.21 9.90 0.33
N ILE A 47 -7.77 9.31 -0.77
CA ILE A 47 -6.82 9.93 -1.68
C ILE A 47 -7.56 10.97 -2.51
N THR A 48 -7.04 12.20 -2.53
CA THR A 48 -7.58 13.32 -3.29
C THR A 48 -6.65 13.80 -4.40
N ASN A 49 -5.37 13.43 -4.33
CA ASN A 49 -4.41 13.71 -5.40
C ASN A 49 -4.74 12.83 -6.63
N PRO A 50 -5.18 13.41 -7.76
CA PRO A 50 -5.56 12.62 -8.94
C PRO A 50 -4.38 11.85 -9.56
N HIS A 51 -3.14 12.32 -9.35
CA HIS A 51 -1.94 11.72 -9.93
C HIS A 51 -1.30 10.64 -9.06
N ALA A 52 -1.85 10.37 -7.87
CA ALA A 52 -1.27 9.39 -6.95
C ALA A 52 -1.21 7.97 -7.55
N ALA A 53 -2.27 7.56 -8.25
CA ALA A 53 -2.37 6.27 -8.91
C ALA A 53 -1.35 6.16 -10.06
N GLU A 54 -1.23 7.20 -10.89
CA GLU A 54 -0.28 7.26 -12.00
C GLU A 54 1.17 7.19 -11.49
N GLN A 55 1.48 7.95 -10.43
CA GLN A 55 2.80 7.91 -9.79
C GLN A 55 3.16 6.51 -9.28
N LEU A 56 2.20 5.80 -8.68
CA LEU A 56 2.41 4.43 -8.23
C LEU A 56 2.70 3.50 -9.41
N ALA A 57 1.88 3.58 -10.46
CA ALA A 57 2.04 2.74 -11.65
C ALA A 57 3.42 2.95 -12.32
N VAL A 58 3.85 4.21 -12.47
CA VAL A 58 5.16 4.55 -13.04
C VAL A 58 6.31 4.00 -12.18
N ARG A 59 6.23 4.15 -10.85
CA ARG A 59 7.27 3.63 -9.96
C ARG A 59 7.35 2.11 -9.99
N VAL A 60 6.22 1.42 -9.92
CA VAL A 60 6.20 -0.05 -10.02
C VAL A 60 6.77 -0.50 -11.35
N ALA A 61 6.35 0.10 -12.47
CA ALA A 61 6.87 -0.23 -13.80
C ALA A 61 8.41 -0.07 -13.89
N GLY A 62 8.97 0.95 -13.25
CA GLY A 62 10.42 1.15 -13.17
C GLY A 62 11.17 0.07 -12.38
N LEU A 63 10.50 -0.62 -11.44
CA LEU A 63 11.08 -1.69 -10.63
C LEU A 63 10.90 -3.08 -11.26
N LEU A 64 9.98 -3.25 -12.20
CA LEU A 64 9.66 -4.55 -12.81
C LEU A 64 10.88 -5.29 -13.40
N PRO A 65 11.83 -4.63 -14.10
CA PRO A 65 12.99 -5.32 -14.66
C PRO A 65 13.91 -5.98 -13.62
N ASP A 66 13.86 -5.51 -12.37
CA ASP A 66 14.79 -5.90 -11.30
C ASP A 66 14.17 -6.84 -10.27
N ILE A 67 12.90 -7.24 -10.43
CA ILE A 67 12.18 -8.12 -9.50
C ILE A 67 11.73 -9.41 -10.17
N ALA A 68 11.73 -10.51 -9.41
CA ALA A 68 11.25 -11.81 -9.89
C ALA A 68 9.75 -12.04 -9.63
N GLY A 69 9.07 -11.11 -8.96
CA GLY A 69 7.66 -11.25 -8.64
C GLY A 69 7.06 -9.99 -8.01
N LEU A 70 5.77 -9.79 -8.25
CA LEU A 70 4.98 -8.69 -7.74
C LEU A 70 3.81 -9.23 -6.90
N VAL A 71 3.61 -8.67 -5.71
CA VAL A 71 2.46 -8.94 -4.85
C VAL A 71 1.65 -7.67 -4.65
N ILE A 72 0.37 -7.71 -5.03
CA ILE A 72 -0.60 -6.65 -4.75
C ILE A 72 -1.58 -7.19 -3.70
N ALA A 73 -1.64 -6.56 -2.53
CA ALA A 73 -2.41 -7.06 -1.40
C ALA A 73 -3.17 -5.95 -0.68
N GLY A 74 -4.31 -6.32 -0.09
CA GLY A 74 -5.18 -5.41 0.66
C GLY A 74 -6.24 -4.72 -0.19
N SER A 75 -7.19 -4.08 0.49
CA SER A 75 -8.21 -3.24 -0.16
C SER A 75 -7.66 -1.87 -0.52
N LEU A 76 -8.21 -1.29 -1.57
CA LEU A 76 -7.85 0.06 -2.01
C LEU A 76 -8.36 1.13 -1.02
N PRO A 77 -7.58 2.20 -0.76
CA PRO A 77 -8.11 3.37 -0.08
C PRO A 77 -9.15 4.06 -0.97
N GLY A 78 -10.08 4.80 -0.35
CA GLY A 78 -11.08 5.56 -1.10
C GLY A 78 -10.43 6.60 -2.01
N GLY A 79 -11.04 6.84 -3.18
CA GLY A 79 -10.54 7.83 -4.14
C GLY A 79 -9.54 7.27 -5.17
N ILE A 80 -9.28 5.96 -5.14
CA ILE A 80 -8.51 5.25 -6.16
C ILE A 80 -9.45 4.49 -7.10
N ASP A 81 -9.07 4.45 -8.38
CA ASP A 81 -9.74 3.64 -9.40
C ASP A 81 -9.65 2.15 -9.02
N PRO A 82 -10.78 1.42 -8.93
CA PRO A 82 -10.77 -0.02 -8.63
C PRO A 82 -10.00 -0.87 -9.65
N GLU A 83 -9.76 -0.38 -10.87
CA GLU A 83 -9.01 -1.09 -11.90
C GLU A 83 -7.49 -1.04 -11.71
N LEU A 84 -6.97 -0.16 -10.84
CA LEU A 84 -5.53 0.06 -10.67
C LEU A 84 -4.72 -1.23 -10.39
N PRO A 85 -5.13 -2.12 -9.45
CA PRO A 85 -4.45 -3.39 -9.23
C PRO A 85 -4.34 -4.24 -10.50
N ALA A 86 -5.41 -4.31 -11.29
CA ALA A 86 -5.44 -5.09 -12.52
C ALA A 86 -4.55 -4.47 -13.61
N GLN A 87 -4.46 -3.13 -13.66
CA GLN A 87 -3.56 -2.43 -14.59
C GLN A 87 -2.09 -2.69 -14.24
N ILE A 88 -1.73 -2.59 -12.95
CA ILE A 88 -0.37 -2.88 -12.49
C ILE A 88 0.00 -4.35 -12.75
N ALA A 89 -0.91 -5.29 -12.44
CA ALA A 89 -0.67 -6.71 -12.69
C ALA A 89 -0.46 -7.01 -14.19
N ARG A 90 -1.22 -6.37 -15.08
CA ARG A 90 -1.02 -6.48 -16.54
C ARG A 90 0.35 -5.96 -16.95
N SER A 91 0.78 -4.81 -16.43
CA SER A 91 2.13 -4.30 -16.69
C SER A 91 3.21 -5.31 -16.26
N ALA A 92 3.06 -5.97 -15.11
CA ALA A 92 3.98 -7.01 -14.69
C ALA A 92 4.04 -8.21 -15.66
N LEU A 93 2.89 -8.64 -16.19
CA LEU A 93 2.81 -9.72 -17.19
C LEU A 93 3.39 -9.32 -18.56
N ASP A 94 3.34 -8.05 -18.93
CA ASP A 94 3.95 -7.59 -20.17
C ASP A 94 5.49 -7.52 -20.06
N HIS A 95 6.03 -7.50 -18.84
CA HIS A 95 7.46 -7.42 -18.54
C HIS A 95 8.14 -8.79 -18.29
N GLY A 96 7.39 -9.90 -18.17
CA GLY A 96 7.93 -11.24 -17.87
C GLY A 96 6.87 -12.35 -17.91
#